data_AF-A0A8H7UVJ0-F1
#
_entry.id   AF-A0A8H7UVJ0-F1
#
_cell.length_a   1.000
_cell.length_b   1.000
_cell.length_c   1.000
_cell.angle_alpha   90.00
_cell.angle_beta   90.00
_cell.angle_gamma   90.00
#
_symmetry.space_group_name_H-M   'P 1'
#
loop_
_entity.id
_entity.type
_entity.pdbx_description
1 polymer ?
#
loop_
_entity_poly.entity_id
_entity_poly.type
_entity_poly.pdbx_seq_one_letter_code
_entity_poly.pdbx_strand_id
1 'polypeptide(L)'
;MQLLQLPFELQLLILNHIKKDNHLDLAPLAHTCMYYFTMVADRFNWTNTVTILQPSRIHSSSLNYLMNARSITLITKRLQAVSDISTFPLILNILEKQQSNNNLQDIQMLVPTKAHHKIYQTLTNFPQTKLKQLTVRDPTDGGYIMSPIKYHLLLSQFITTTLSKSQSTLDQLDLSSFPSNILVSQYNNYQFPLVKSLKIALVGCQDQHHFHHYWRQFKSTFPNLQDLTLTVTKQHISLFKFLLQDISLFPWIKRLSVSSRETPKEYLSREELRSSMSGLNGLYRITAGWDMIDLS
;
A
#
# COMPACT_ATOMS: atom_id res chain seq x y z
N MET A 1 36.00 26.51 -0.74
CA MET A 1 35.67 27.39 0.42
C MET A 1 34.85 28.64 0.07
N GLN A 2 34.91 29.19 -1.15
CA GLN A 2 34.18 30.45 -1.49
C GLN A 2 32.65 30.32 -1.56
N LEU A 3 32.14 29.13 -1.84
CA LEU A 3 30.71 28.88 -2.05
C LEU A 3 29.88 28.93 -0.74
N LEU A 4 30.51 28.61 0.40
CA LEU A 4 29.91 28.61 1.75
C LEU A 4 29.72 30.02 2.34
N GLN A 5 30.36 31.04 1.75
CA GLN A 5 30.30 32.43 2.22
C GLN A 5 29.16 33.22 1.57
N LEU A 6 28.46 32.62 0.59
CA LEU A 6 27.33 33.25 -0.07
C LEU A 6 26.09 33.23 0.84
N PRO A 7 25.16 34.18 0.71
CA PRO A 7 23.84 34.10 1.33
C PRO A 7 23.13 32.80 0.95
N PHE A 8 22.39 32.22 1.89
CA PHE A 8 21.75 30.91 1.76
C PHE A 8 20.85 30.82 0.52
N GLU A 9 20.14 31.90 0.21
CA GLU A 9 19.25 32.05 -0.93
C GLU A 9 20.01 32.01 -2.26
N LEU A 10 21.21 32.59 -2.32
CA LEU A 10 22.09 32.56 -3.48
C LEU A 10 22.69 31.17 -3.69
N GLN A 11 23.05 30.48 -2.60
CA GLN A 11 23.51 29.09 -2.67
C GLN A 11 22.42 28.16 -3.23
N LEU A 12 21.17 28.35 -2.80
CA LEU A 12 20.01 27.62 -3.32
C LEU A 12 19.69 27.98 -4.79
N LEU A 13 19.84 29.23 -5.19
CA LEU A 13 19.69 29.68 -6.59
C LEU A 13 20.74 29.04 -7.51
N ILE A 14 22.00 28.98 -7.07
CA ILE A 14 23.09 28.32 -7.81
C ILE A 14 22.79 26.82 -7.95
N LEU A 15 22.36 26.16 -6.88
CA LEU A 15 21.94 24.75 -6.94
C LEU A 15 20.73 24.54 -7.85
N ASN A 16 19.78 25.48 -7.86
CA ASN A 16 18.60 25.45 -8.74
C ASN A 16 18.96 25.62 -10.22
N HIS A 17 20.01 26.37 -10.53
CA HIS A 17 20.47 26.56 -11.90
C HIS A 17 21.24 25.36 -12.47
N ILE A 18 21.83 24.53 -11.60
CA ILE A 18 22.41 23.24 -11.99
C ILE A 18 21.24 22.27 -12.26
N LYS A 19 20.93 22.09 -13.55
CA LYS A 19 19.80 21.31 -14.05
C LYS A 19 19.81 19.85 -13.56
N LYS A 20 18.62 19.25 -13.63
CA LYS A 20 18.26 17.86 -13.34
C LYS A 20 19.09 16.78 -14.06
N ASP A 21 20.07 17.12 -14.88
CA ASP A 21 20.94 16.20 -15.62
C ASP A 21 22.41 16.27 -15.15
N ASN A 22 22.81 17.31 -14.42
CA ASN A 22 24.20 17.54 -13.94
C ASN A 22 24.40 17.24 -12.45
N HIS A 23 23.43 16.59 -11.82
CA HIS A 23 23.44 16.23 -10.39
C HIS A 23 24.50 15.16 -10.08
N LEU A 24 24.92 14.37 -11.08
CA LEU A 24 26.04 13.44 -10.98
C LEU A 24 27.39 14.17 -10.87
N ASP A 25 27.53 15.36 -11.46
CA ASP A 25 28.77 16.16 -11.40
C ASP A 25 29.00 16.78 -10.01
N LEU A 26 27.94 16.90 -9.20
CA LEU A 26 28.01 17.38 -7.82
C LEU A 26 28.23 16.26 -6.79
N ALA A 27 28.13 14.99 -7.18
CA ALA A 27 28.32 13.86 -6.27
C ALA A 27 29.71 13.86 -5.59
N PRO A 28 30.83 14.20 -6.26
CA PRO A 28 32.15 14.28 -5.62
C PRO A 28 32.25 15.42 -4.57
N LEU A 29 31.58 16.55 -4.81
CA LEU A 29 31.51 17.69 -3.90
C LEU A 29 30.59 17.42 -2.70
N ALA A 30 29.47 16.73 -2.92
CA ALA A 30 28.56 16.29 -1.86
C ALA A 30 29.22 15.22 -0.95
N HIS A 31 30.06 14.36 -1.51
CA HIS A 31 30.78 13.33 -0.73
C HIS A 31 31.85 13.91 0.21
N THR A 32 32.36 15.10 -0.12
CA THR A 32 33.44 15.77 0.62
C THR A 32 32.95 16.89 1.55
N CYS A 33 31.74 17.42 1.35
CA CYS A 33 31.21 18.52 2.15
C CYS A 33 29.83 18.21 2.76
N MET A 34 29.83 17.92 4.07
CA MET A 34 28.63 17.66 4.87
C MET A 34 27.52 18.71 4.71
N TYR A 35 27.86 19.98 4.50
CA TYR A 35 26.89 21.08 4.32
C TYR A 35 26.13 21.01 2.98
N TYR A 36 26.84 20.78 1.88
CA TYR A 36 26.21 20.59 0.57
C TYR A 36 25.44 19.27 0.48
N PHE A 37 25.88 18.27 1.25
CA PHE A 37 25.13 17.04 1.42
C PHE A 37 23.74 17.27 2.05
N THR A 38 23.63 18.06 3.13
CA THR A 38 22.33 18.41 3.72
C THR A 38 21.45 19.17 2.73
N MET A 39 22.01 20.14 1.99
CA MET A 39 21.24 20.90 0.99
C MET A 39 20.72 20.05 -0.17
N VAL A 40 21.50 19.07 -0.66
CA VAL A 40 21.06 18.16 -1.73
C VAL A 40 20.03 17.16 -1.20
N ALA A 41 20.20 16.64 0.02
CA ALA A 41 19.21 15.78 0.68
C ALA A 41 17.89 16.53 0.94
N ASP A 42 17.94 17.80 1.34
CA ASP A 42 16.76 18.67 1.47
C ASP A 42 16.09 18.95 0.13
N ARG A 43 16.86 19.03 -0.97
CA ARG A 43 16.31 19.11 -2.33
C ARG A 43 15.56 17.84 -2.75
N PHE A 44 16.01 16.65 -2.33
CA PHE A 44 15.24 15.42 -2.47
C PHE A 44 13.94 15.45 -1.61
N ASN A 45 13.96 16.16 -0.48
CA ASN A 45 12.77 16.40 0.35
C ASN A 45 11.82 17.50 -0.20
N TRP A 46 12.20 18.32 -1.19
CA TRP A 46 11.36 19.42 -1.69
C TRP A 46 10.04 18.98 -2.34
N THR A 47 9.97 17.77 -2.89
CA THR A 47 8.70 17.21 -3.38
C THR A 47 7.89 16.52 -2.27
N ASN A 48 8.38 16.56 -1.03
CA ASN A 48 7.92 15.75 0.11
C ASN A 48 7.75 14.27 -0.25
N THR A 49 8.50 13.77 -1.25
CA THR A 49 8.33 12.43 -1.82
C THR A 49 9.67 11.71 -1.83
N VAL A 50 9.74 10.58 -1.14
CA VAL A 50 10.89 9.67 -1.18
C VAL A 50 10.56 8.53 -2.14
N THR A 51 11.38 8.34 -3.17
CA THR A 51 11.24 7.24 -4.13
C THR A 51 12.46 6.33 -4.06
N ILE A 52 12.24 5.06 -3.74
CA ILE A 52 13.25 4.01 -3.82
C ILE A 52 12.92 3.14 -5.03
N LEU A 53 13.78 3.19 -6.05
CA LEU A 53 13.72 2.30 -7.20
C LEU A 53 14.85 1.28 -7.07
N GLN A 54 14.55 0.02 -7.37
CA GLN A 54 15.55 -1.05 -7.40
C GLN A 54 16.70 -0.66 -8.36
N PRO A 55 17.94 -0.49 -7.88
CA PRO A 55 19.07 -0.22 -8.77
C PRO A 55 19.49 -1.54 -9.44
N SER A 56 19.77 -1.51 -10.74
CA SER A 56 20.29 -2.67 -11.48
C SER A 56 21.68 -3.12 -11.00
N ARG A 57 22.42 -2.25 -10.30
CA ARG A 57 23.67 -2.53 -9.59
C ARG A 57 23.75 -1.64 -8.35
N ILE A 58 23.73 -2.22 -7.16
CA ILE A 58 23.84 -1.46 -5.91
C ILE A 58 25.31 -1.34 -5.53
N HIS A 59 25.85 -0.11 -5.52
CA HIS A 59 27.03 0.18 -4.73
C HIS A 59 26.60 0.32 -3.26
N SER A 60 26.95 -0.68 -2.44
CA SER A 60 26.60 -0.77 -1.01
C SER A 60 26.97 0.47 -0.18
N SER A 61 27.96 1.23 -0.63
CA SER A 61 28.40 2.49 -0.02
C SER A 61 27.32 3.59 -0.01
N SER A 62 26.56 3.74 -1.09
CA SER A 62 25.52 4.79 -1.21
C SER A 62 24.31 4.52 -0.32
N LEU A 63 23.93 3.24 -0.15
CA LEU A 63 22.85 2.84 0.77
C LEU A 63 23.28 2.98 2.23
N ASN A 64 24.50 2.53 2.58
CA ASN A 64 25.05 2.71 3.92
C ASN A 64 25.11 4.19 4.32
N TYR A 65 25.36 5.07 3.35
CA TYR A 65 25.38 6.50 3.56
C TYR A 65 24.00 7.09 3.91
N LEU A 66 22.93 6.73 3.19
CA LEU A 66 21.56 7.11 3.55
C LEU A 66 21.12 6.53 4.90
N MET A 67 21.55 5.30 5.21
CA MET A 67 21.28 4.66 6.50
C MET A 67 21.98 5.39 7.66
N ASN A 68 23.20 5.88 7.43
CA ASN A 68 24.06 6.53 8.42
C ASN A 68 23.88 8.05 8.54
N ALA A 69 23.05 8.68 7.70
CA ALA A 69 22.59 10.06 7.92
C ALA A 69 21.71 10.08 9.19
N ARG A 70 22.37 10.24 10.33
CA ARG A 70 21.84 10.00 11.68
C ARG A 70 20.97 11.14 12.25
N SER A 71 20.74 12.23 11.53
CA SER A 71 20.18 13.45 12.13
C SER A 71 19.20 14.25 11.28
N ILE A 72 18.84 13.80 10.08
CA ILE A 72 17.87 14.55 9.26
C ILE A 72 16.49 13.95 9.51
N THR A 73 15.65 14.68 10.24
CA THR A 73 14.21 14.46 10.28
C THR A 73 13.68 14.55 8.85
N LEU A 74 13.50 13.39 8.21
CA LEU A 74 12.91 13.33 6.88
C LEU A 74 11.48 13.84 6.99
N ILE A 75 11.21 15.04 6.47
CA ILE A 75 9.85 15.58 6.35
C ILE A 75 9.31 15.06 5.01
N THR A 76 8.63 13.91 5.07
CA THR A 76 8.13 13.24 3.87
C THR A 76 6.63 13.04 3.98
N LYS A 77 5.91 13.39 2.92
CA LYS A 77 4.46 13.15 2.80
C LYS A 77 4.15 11.90 2.00
N ARG A 78 5.07 11.47 1.13
CA ARG A 78 4.89 10.30 0.26
C ARG A 78 6.13 9.41 0.22
N LEU A 79 5.97 8.13 0.49
CA LEU A 79 6.98 7.09 0.30
C LEU A 79 6.55 6.18 -0.85
N GLN A 80 7.39 6.06 -1.87
CA GLN A 80 7.24 5.09 -2.95
C GLN A 80 8.45 4.19 -2.97
N ALA A 81 8.25 2.87 -2.97
CA ALA A 81 9.34 1.93 -2.91
C ALA A 81 9.06 0.72 -3.80
N VAL A 82 10.04 0.36 -4.63
CA VAL A 82 10.13 -0.91 -5.33
C VAL A 82 11.42 -1.56 -4.88
N SER A 83 11.32 -2.61 -4.09
CA SER A 83 12.45 -3.14 -3.35
C SER A 83 12.45 -4.65 -3.33
N ASP A 84 13.63 -5.22 -3.53
CA ASP A 84 13.93 -6.61 -3.22
C ASP A 84 14.34 -6.74 -1.74
N ILE A 85 14.80 -7.93 -1.36
CA ILE A 85 15.25 -8.22 0.01
C ILE A 85 16.46 -7.36 0.42
N SER A 86 17.30 -6.94 -0.53
CA SER A 86 18.55 -6.21 -0.25
C SER A 86 18.33 -4.73 0.09
N THR A 87 17.33 -4.12 -0.53
CA THR A 87 16.94 -2.70 -0.33
C THR A 87 15.88 -2.52 0.75
N PHE A 88 15.30 -3.62 1.23
CA PHE A 88 14.24 -3.63 2.23
C PHE A 88 14.59 -2.96 3.58
N PRO A 89 15.82 -3.12 4.14
CA PRO A 89 16.18 -2.44 5.39
C PRO A 89 16.11 -0.91 5.31
N LEU A 90 16.35 -0.32 4.13
CA LEU A 90 16.25 1.13 3.93
C LEU A 90 14.81 1.62 4.09
N ILE A 91 13.84 0.87 3.55
CA ILE A 91 12.41 1.18 3.67
C ILE A 91 12.01 1.22 5.15
N LEU A 92 12.44 0.21 5.91
CA LEU A 92 12.14 0.14 7.34
C LEU A 92 12.71 1.36 8.07
N ASN A 93 14.00 1.67 7.86
CA ASN A 93 14.63 2.82 8.50
C ASN A 93 13.93 4.15 8.17
N ILE A 94 13.47 4.33 6.93
CA ILE A 94 12.69 5.52 6.57
C ILE A 94 11.38 5.58 7.36
N LEU A 95 10.62 4.48 7.41
CA LEU A 95 9.36 4.42 8.16
C LEU A 95 9.58 4.69 9.66
N GLU A 96 10.65 4.13 10.25
CA GLU A 96 11.04 4.38 11.65
C GLU A 96 11.34 5.86 11.90
N LYS A 97 12.10 6.50 10.99
CA LYS A 97 12.47 7.92 11.11
C LYS A 97 11.31 8.90 10.86
N GLN A 98 10.17 8.46 10.33
CA GLN A 98 8.99 9.34 10.12
C GLN A 98 8.17 9.59 11.40
N GLN A 99 8.41 8.84 12.49
CA GLN A 99 7.60 8.91 13.72
C GLN A 99 7.53 10.33 14.32
N SER A 100 8.64 11.07 14.32
CA SER A 100 8.71 12.40 14.94
C SER A 100 7.88 13.46 14.21
N ASN A 101 7.61 13.24 12.93
CA ASN A 101 6.97 14.21 12.05
C ASN A 101 5.51 13.89 11.75
N ASN A 102 5.10 12.60 11.76
CA ASN A 102 3.74 12.13 11.48
C ASN A 102 3.11 12.81 10.23
N ASN A 103 3.96 13.02 9.21
CA ASN A 103 3.63 13.77 8.01
C ASN A 103 3.32 12.87 6.81
N LEU A 104 3.59 11.58 6.92
CA LEU A 104 3.41 10.62 5.84
C LEU A 104 1.91 10.40 5.59
N GLN A 105 1.48 10.73 4.37
CA GLN A 105 0.10 10.58 3.90
C GLN A 105 -0.01 9.41 2.91
N ASP A 106 1.02 9.20 2.10
CA ASP A 106 0.99 8.21 1.03
C ASP A 106 2.14 7.22 1.18
N ILE A 107 1.84 5.93 1.30
CA ILE A 107 2.83 4.86 1.33
C ILE A 107 2.51 3.90 0.20
N GLN A 108 3.46 3.69 -0.70
CA GLN A 108 3.33 2.76 -1.81
C GLN A 108 4.56 1.86 -1.90
N MET A 109 4.41 0.60 -1.50
CA MET A 109 5.51 -0.37 -1.42
C MET A 109 5.20 -1.60 -2.27
N LEU A 110 6.07 -1.82 -3.26
CA LEU A 110 6.15 -3.02 -4.09
C LEU A 110 7.30 -3.87 -3.56
N VAL A 111 6.99 -4.85 -2.72
CA VAL A 111 7.97 -5.66 -2.00
C VAL A 111 7.60 -7.14 -2.02
N PRO A 112 8.57 -8.06 -1.88
CA PRO A 112 8.27 -9.48 -1.77
C PRO A 112 7.32 -9.81 -0.63
N THR A 113 6.39 -10.75 -0.85
CA THR A 113 5.41 -11.22 0.14
C THR A 113 6.02 -11.58 1.49
N LYS A 114 7.22 -12.17 1.47
CA LYS A 114 7.99 -12.55 2.66
C LYS A 114 8.31 -11.35 3.57
N ALA A 115 8.33 -10.13 3.04
CA ALA A 115 8.66 -8.91 3.76
C ALA A 115 7.43 -8.17 4.34
N HIS A 116 6.21 -8.52 3.90
CA HIS A 116 4.98 -7.80 4.30
C HIS A 116 4.76 -7.76 5.82
N HIS A 117 5.02 -8.86 6.53
CA HIS A 117 4.88 -8.88 7.99
C HIS A 117 5.80 -7.89 8.70
N LYS A 118 7.04 -7.68 8.20
CA LYS A 118 7.97 -6.71 8.76
C LYS A 118 7.49 -5.29 8.52
N ILE A 119 6.89 -5.01 7.36
CA ILE A 119 6.26 -3.71 7.08
C ILE A 119 5.15 -3.43 8.08
N TYR A 120 4.21 -4.37 8.26
CA TYR A 120 3.12 -4.19 9.22
C TYR A 120 3.64 -4.02 10.64
N GLN A 121 4.69 -4.75 11.02
CA GLN A 121 5.33 -4.60 12.32
C GLN A 121 5.96 -3.21 12.50
N THR A 122 6.69 -2.71 11.49
CA THR A 122 7.27 -1.36 11.54
C THR A 122 6.19 -0.30 11.58
N LEU A 123 5.12 -0.41 10.79
CA LEU A 123 3.99 0.53 10.86
C LEU A 123 3.26 0.46 12.21
N THR A 124 3.13 -0.72 12.81
CA THR A 124 2.57 -0.87 14.17
C THR A 124 3.41 -0.16 15.21
N ASN A 125 4.74 -0.28 15.13
CA ASN A 125 5.68 0.36 16.07
C ASN A 125 5.81 1.87 15.84
N PHE A 126 5.66 2.31 14.58
CA PHE A 126 5.84 3.69 14.14
C PHE A 126 4.61 4.17 13.34
N PRO A 127 3.43 4.25 13.99
CA PRO A 127 2.17 4.48 13.31
C PRO A 127 2.07 5.87 12.70
N GLN A 128 1.40 5.95 11.57
CA GLN A 128 1.04 7.20 10.91
C GLN A 128 -0.45 7.46 11.13
N THR A 129 -0.83 8.70 11.47
CA THR A 129 -2.23 9.02 11.86
C THR A 129 -3.01 9.82 10.81
N LYS A 130 -2.40 10.11 9.65
CA LYS A 130 -3.02 10.90 8.57
C LYS A 130 -2.82 10.26 7.20
N LEU A 131 -2.73 8.93 7.16
CA LEU A 131 -2.59 8.22 5.89
C LEU A 131 -3.83 8.43 5.04
N LYS A 132 -3.61 8.80 3.78
CA LYS A 132 -4.59 8.81 2.70
C LYS A 132 -4.49 7.52 1.91
N GLN A 133 -3.26 7.14 1.55
CA GLN A 133 -3.00 5.95 0.75
C GLN A 133 -2.02 5.01 1.42
N LEU A 134 -2.38 3.73 1.47
CA LEU A 134 -1.46 2.67 1.85
C LEU A 134 -1.52 1.52 0.84
N THR A 135 -0.37 1.24 0.23
CA THR A 135 -0.17 0.10 -0.68
C THR A 135 1.00 -0.74 -0.21
N VAL A 136 0.76 -2.03 0.01
CA VAL A 136 1.76 -3.06 0.30
C VAL A 136 1.41 -4.28 -0.54
N ARG A 137 2.16 -4.50 -1.62
CA ARG A 137 1.91 -5.60 -2.54
C ARG A 137 3.18 -6.19 -3.11
N ASP A 138 3.11 -7.45 -3.51
CA ASP A 138 4.16 -8.10 -4.27
C ASP A 138 3.80 -8.05 -5.76
N PRO A 139 4.61 -7.41 -6.62
CA PRO A 139 4.36 -7.38 -8.06
C PRO A 139 4.53 -8.75 -8.72
N THR A 140 5.24 -9.67 -8.09
CA THR A 140 5.55 -11.02 -8.63
C THR A 140 4.59 -12.10 -8.15
N ASP A 141 3.82 -11.83 -7.09
CA ASP A 141 2.99 -12.81 -6.40
C ASP A 141 1.64 -12.22 -5.96
N GLY A 142 0.79 -11.95 -6.95
CA GLY A 142 -0.52 -11.32 -6.74
C GLY A 142 -1.58 -12.21 -6.08
N GLY A 143 -1.26 -13.48 -5.79
CA GLY A 143 -2.21 -14.44 -5.24
C GLY A 143 -1.88 -14.95 -3.82
N TYR A 144 -0.79 -14.48 -3.22
CA TYR A 144 -0.43 -14.84 -1.85
C TYR A 144 -1.37 -14.22 -0.82
N ILE A 145 -1.79 -15.04 0.15
CA ILE A 145 -2.56 -14.61 1.31
C ILE A 145 -1.72 -14.87 2.57
N MET A 146 -1.51 -13.85 3.38
CA MET A 146 -0.84 -14.01 4.68
C MET A 146 -1.68 -14.88 5.61
N SER A 147 -1.04 -15.86 6.24
CA SER A 147 -1.71 -16.74 7.21
C SER A 147 -2.27 -15.93 8.38
N PRO A 148 -3.61 -15.87 8.55
CA PRO A 148 -4.22 -15.15 9.66
C PRO A 148 -3.89 -15.83 11.00
N ILE A 149 -3.75 -17.16 11.03
CA ILE A 149 -3.42 -17.92 12.24
C ILE A 149 -2.02 -17.56 12.74
N LYS A 150 -1.04 -17.53 11.84
CA LYS A 150 0.36 -17.25 12.20
C LYS A 150 0.60 -15.79 12.62
N TYR A 151 -0.08 -14.85 11.96
CA TYR A 151 0.18 -13.41 12.13
C TYR A 151 -0.97 -12.67 12.84
N HIS A 152 -1.94 -13.37 13.44
CA HIS A 152 -3.15 -12.78 14.01
C HIS A 152 -2.88 -11.54 14.88
N LEU A 153 -2.02 -11.69 15.89
CA LEU A 153 -1.73 -10.63 16.85
C LEU A 153 -1.14 -9.39 16.16
N LEU A 154 -0.17 -9.59 15.27
CA LEU A 154 0.48 -8.53 14.52
C LEU A 154 -0.52 -7.77 13.64
N LEU A 155 -1.37 -8.50 12.90
CA LEU A 155 -2.32 -7.90 11.97
C LEU A 155 -3.44 -7.16 12.71
N SER A 156 -3.89 -7.69 13.84
CA SER A 156 -4.85 -7.02 14.72
C SER A 156 -4.25 -5.75 15.34
N GLN A 157 -3.01 -5.80 15.84
CA GLN A 157 -2.30 -4.62 16.32
C GLN A 157 -2.11 -3.58 15.23
N PHE A 158 -1.74 -4.00 14.02
CA PHE A 158 -1.59 -3.08 12.88
C PHE A 158 -2.90 -2.32 12.58
N ILE A 159 -4.04 -2.99 12.63
CA ILE A 159 -5.34 -2.31 12.48
C ILE A 159 -5.55 -1.32 13.61
N THR A 160 -5.37 -1.73 14.86
CA THR A 160 -5.69 -0.90 16.03
C THR A 160 -4.75 0.30 16.20
N THR A 161 -3.46 0.15 15.90
CA THR A 161 -2.46 1.21 16.11
C THR A 161 -2.24 2.07 14.88
N THR A 162 -2.41 1.54 13.67
CA THR A 162 -2.10 2.25 12.42
C THR A 162 -3.35 2.61 11.64
N LEU A 163 -4.12 1.61 11.18
CA LEU A 163 -5.25 1.88 10.27
C LEU A 163 -6.34 2.70 10.97
N SER A 164 -6.70 2.34 12.20
CA SER A 164 -7.75 3.04 12.97
C SER A 164 -7.42 4.53 13.16
N LYS A 165 -6.14 4.86 13.32
CA LYS A 165 -5.68 6.25 13.50
C LYS A 165 -5.85 7.08 12.24
N SER A 166 -5.84 6.45 11.07
CA SER A 166 -6.02 7.08 9.77
C SER A 166 -7.42 6.83 9.18
N GLN A 167 -8.38 6.32 9.96
CA GLN A 167 -9.68 5.87 9.45
C GLN A 167 -10.49 6.99 8.77
N SER A 168 -10.32 8.24 9.20
CA SER A 168 -11.00 9.42 8.66
C SER A 168 -10.27 10.08 7.48
N THR A 169 -9.06 9.61 7.14
CA THR A 169 -8.24 10.19 6.06
C THR A 169 -7.97 9.20 4.93
N LEU A 170 -7.98 7.89 5.21
CA LEU A 170 -7.72 6.84 4.23
C LEU A 170 -8.75 6.85 3.11
N ASP A 171 -8.31 7.02 1.87
CA ASP A 171 -9.13 6.96 0.66
C ASP A 171 -8.82 5.74 -0.22
N GLN A 172 -7.61 5.18 -0.09
CA GLN A 172 -7.16 4.02 -0.85
C GLN A 172 -6.34 3.05 0.00
N LEU A 173 -6.73 1.78 -0.05
CA LEU A 173 -6.03 0.67 0.60
C LEU A 173 -5.73 -0.42 -0.43
N ASP A 174 -4.46 -0.72 -0.68
CA ASP A 174 -4.02 -1.87 -1.48
C ASP A 174 -3.14 -2.77 -0.62
N LEU A 175 -3.77 -3.72 0.06
CA LEU A 175 -3.15 -4.70 0.93
C LEU A 175 -3.44 -6.10 0.39
N SER A 176 -2.95 -6.38 -0.82
CA SER A 176 -3.36 -7.55 -1.62
C SER A 176 -3.20 -8.92 -0.97
N SER A 177 -2.32 -9.03 0.03
CA SER A 177 -2.09 -10.26 0.80
C SER A 177 -2.71 -10.24 2.21
N PHE A 178 -3.31 -9.12 2.63
CA PHE A 178 -3.83 -8.96 3.99
C PHE A 178 -5.18 -9.65 4.10
N PRO A 179 -5.38 -10.53 5.10
CA PRO A 179 -6.60 -11.32 5.24
C PRO A 179 -7.77 -10.45 5.73
N SER A 180 -8.84 -10.37 4.92
CA SER A 180 -9.98 -9.48 5.14
C SER A 180 -10.81 -9.79 6.39
N ASN A 181 -10.87 -11.05 6.85
CA ASN A 181 -11.57 -11.40 8.10
C ASN A 181 -11.01 -10.70 9.34
N ILE A 182 -9.72 -10.39 9.37
CA ILE A 182 -9.13 -9.67 10.51
C ILE A 182 -9.62 -8.22 10.52
N LEU A 183 -9.73 -7.62 9.33
CA LEU A 183 -10.19 -6.24 9.17
C LEU A 183 -11.69 -6.08 9.47
N VAL A 184 -12.49 -7.07 9.07
CA VAL A 184 -13.96 -7.07 9.10
C VAL A 184 -14.50 -7.79 10.34
N SER A 185 -13.65 -8.06 11.32
CA SER A 185 -14.00 -8.80 12.53
C SER A 185 -15.11 -8.11 13.33
N GLN A 186 -16.01 -8.90 13.91
CA GLN A 186 -17.15 -8.43 14.71
C GLN A 186 -16.73 -7.64 15.96
N TYR A 187 -15.51 -7.87 16.42
CA TYR A 187 -14.94 -7.19 17.58
C TYR A 187 -14.36 -5.81 17.25
N ASN A 188 -14.32 -5.45 15.96
CA ASN A 188 -13.72 -4.22 15.47
C ASN A 188 -14.81 -3.26 14.98
N ASN A 189 -15.01 -2.16 15.70
CA ASN A 189 -15.95 -1.08 15.30
C ASN A 189 -15.31 -0.05 14.37
N TYR A 190 -14.31 -0.44 13.58
CA TYR A 190 -13.62 0.48 12.67
C TYR A 190 -14.44 0.72 11.41
N GLN A 191 -14.53 1.99 11.00
CA GLN A 191 -15.18 2.39 9.76
C GLN A 191 -14.23 3.29 8.97
N PHE A 192 -14.11 3.00 7.68
CA PHE A 192 -13.27 3.73 6.73
C PHE A 192 -14.15 4.42 5.69
N PRO A 193 -14.87 5.50 6.08
CA PRO A 193 -15.91 6.09 5.23
C PRO A 193 -15.36 6.76 3.97
N LEU A 194 -14.08 7.12 3.93
CA LEU A 194 -13.47 7.75 2.76
C LEU A 194 -12.85 6.75 1.78
N VAL A 195 -12.70 5.47 2.16
CA VAL A 195 -12.08 4.46 1.31
C VAL A 195 -12.98 4.17 0.11
N LYS A 196 -12.50 4.56 -1.07
CA LYS A 196 -13.18 4.34 -2.36
C LYS A 196 -12.60 3.16 -3.12
N SER A 197 -11.32 2.86 -2.93
CA SER A 197 -10.63 1.75 -3.58
C SER A 197 -9.96 0.84 -2.56
N LEU A 198 -10.33 -0.43 -2.57
CA LEU A 198 -9.80 -1.47 -1.69
C LEU A 198 -9.31 -2.66 -2.50
N LYS A 199 -8.06 -3.04 -2.29
CA LYS A 199 -7.51 -4.33 -2.73
C LYS A 199 -7.06 -5.13 -1.51
N ILE A 200 -7.61 -6.34 -1.35
CA ILE A 200 -7.43 -7.14 -0.14
C ILE A 200 -7.55 -8.64 -0.44
N ALA A 201 -6.98 -9.50 0.41
CA ALA A 201 -7.17 -10.93 0.29
C ALA A 201 -8.46 -11.39 0.97
N LEU A 202 -9.32 -12.09 0.23
CA LEU A 202 -10.57 -12.63 0.73
C LEU A 202 -10.29 -13.83 1.63
N VAL A 203 -10.50 -13.63 2.93
CA VAL A 203 -10.49 -14.68 3.94
C VAL A 203 -11.74 -14.51 4.78
N GLY A 204 -12.46 -15.60 5.00
CA GLY A 204 -13.70 -15.60 5.78
C GLY A 204 -14.08 -17.01 6.23
N CYS A 205 -15.20 -17.11 6.95
CA CYS A 205 -15.75 -18.39 7.37
C CYS A 205 -16.09 -19.24 6.13
N GLN A 206 -16.00 -20.57 6.25
CA GLN A 206 -16.43 -21.50 5.21
C GLN A 206 -17.90 -21.90 5.35
N ASP A 207 -18.53 -21.56 6.48
CA ASP A 207 -19.93 -21.81 6.74
C ASP A 207 -20.83 -20.77 6.05
N GLN A 208 -21.70 -21.27 5.16
CA GLN A 208 -22.63 -20.46 4.37
C GLN A 208 -23.59 -19.64 5.22
N HIS A 209 -23.95 -20.12 6.42
CA HIS A 209 -24.83 -19.38 7.33
C HIS A 209 -24.23 -18.03 7.78
N HIS A 210 -22.90 -17.92 7.73
CA HIS A 210 -22.18 -16.72 8.17
C HIS A 210 -21.78 -15.79 7.02
N PHE A 211 -22.01 -16.16 5.75
CA PHE A 211 -21.60 -15.36 4.60
C PHE A 211 -22.32 -14.01 4.56
N HIS A 212 -23.62 -14.00 4.84
CA HIS A 212 -24.41 -12.77 4.87
C HIS A 212 -23.90 -11.79 5.92
N HIS A 213 -23.62 -12.31 7.11
CA HIS A 213 -23.10 -11.51 8.21
C HIS A 213 -21.73 -10.91 7.86
N TYR A 214 -20.83 -11.71 7.30
CA TYR A 214 -19.51 -11.26 6.85
C TYR A 214 -19.60 -10.07 5.88
N TRP A 215 -20.43 -10.17 4.85
CA TRP A 215 -20.56 -9.11 3.86
C TRP A 215 -21.28 -7.87 4.39
N ARG A 216 -22.25 -8.02 5.31
CA ARG A 216 -22.84 -6.89 6.03
C ARG A 216 -21.81 -6.14 6.87
N GLN A 217 -20.93 -6.86 7.55
CA GLN A 217 -19.83 -6.25 8.28
C GLN A 217 -18.86 -5.55 7.32
N PHE A 218 -18.51 -6.20 6.21
CA PHE A 218 -17.66 -5.62 5.18
C PHE A 218 -18.22 -4.28 4.67
N LYS A 219 -19.52 -4.25 4.38
CA LYS A 219 -20.27 -3.05 3.99
C LYS A 219 -20.21 -1.97 5.07
N SER A 220 -20.38 -2.34 6.34
CA SER A 220 -20.32 -1.40 7.45
C SER A 220 -18.92 -0.80 7.65
N THR A 221 -17.87 -1.59 7.40
CA THR A 221 -16.48 -1.15 7.47
C THR A 221 -16.12 -0.22 6.30
N PHE A 222 -16.69 -0.44 5.11
CA PHE A 222 -16.41 0.33 3.89
C PHE A 222 -17.68 0.84 3.20
N PRO A 223 -18.39 1.81 3.80
CA PRO A 223 -19.73 2.21 3.34
C PRO A 223 -19.76 2.93 1.99
N ASN A 224 -18.63 3.46 1.50
CA ASN A 224 -18.55 4.22 0.25
C ASN A 224 -17.63 3.58 -0.80
N LEU A 225 -17.38 2.27 -0.69
CA LEU A 225 -16.43 1.55 -1.53
C LEU A 225 -16.88 1.44 -2.98
N GLN A 226 -16.14 2.02 -3.93
CA GLN A 226 -16.48 1.98 -5.36
C GLN A 226 -15.72 0.89 -6.11
N ASP A 227 -14.46 0.64 -5.71
CA ASP A 227 -13.56 -0.28 -6.40
C ASP A 227 -13.07 -1.34 -5.43
N LEU A 228 -13.45 -2.59 -5.68
CA LEU A 228 -13.04 -3.73 -4.87
C LEU A 228 -12.20 -4.69 -5.70
N THR A 229 -10.99 -4.97 -5.26
CA THR A 229 -10.16 -6.05 -5.81
C THR A 229 -9.92 -7.12 -4.74
N LEU A 230 -10.33 -8.35 -5.02
CA LEU A 230 -10.20 -9.47 -4.10
C LEU A 230 -9.13 -10.46 -4.59
N THR A 231 -8.17 -10.76 -3.73
CA THR A 231 -7.32 -11.95 -3.91
C THR A 231 -8.04 -13.16 -3.33
N VAL A 232 -8.44 -14.12 -4.16
CA VAL A 232 -9.27 -15.27 -3.78
C VAL A 232 -8.53 -16.58 -4.00
N THR A 233 -8.65 -17.52 -3.05
CA THR A 233 -8.19 -18.91 -3.17
C THR A 233 -9.38 -19.85 -3.22
N LYS A 234 -9.21 -21.09 -3.72
CA LYS A 234 -10.25 -22.13 -3.79
C LYS A 234 -11.15 -22.24 -2.57
N GLN A 235 -10.56 -22.15 -1.39
CA GLN A 235 -11.26 -22.30 -0.11
C GLN A 235 -12.30 -21.19 0.17
N HIS A 236 -12.16 -20.02 -0.45
CA HIS A 236 -13.03 -18.86 -0.23
C HIS A 236 -13.88 -18.50 -1.46
N ILE A 237 -13.91 -19.36 -2.48
CA ILE A 237 -14.71 -19.13 -3.68
C ILE A 237 -16.20 -19.13 -3.38
N SER A 238 -16.68 -19.99 -2.48
CA SER A 238 -18.10 -20.02 -2.08
C SER A 238 -18.55 -18.68 -1.48
N LEU A 239 -17.71 -18.08 -0.62
CA LEU A 239 -17.95 -16.76 -0.05
C LEU A 239 -17.95 -15.66 -1.13
N PHE A 240 -17.06 -15.75 -2.11
CA PHE A 240 -17.06 -14.85 -3.27
C PHE A 240 -18.30 -15.03 -4.15
N LYS A 241 -18.75 -16.26 -4.41
CA LYS A 241 -19.99 -16.51 -5.17
C LYS A 241 -21.21 -15.89 -4.48
N PHE A 242 -21.26 -15.95 -3.15
CA PHE A 242 -22.33 -15.33 -2.37
C PHE A 242 -22.40 -13.81 -2.58
N LEU A 243 -21.26 -13.12 -2.67
CA LEU A 243 -21.20 -11.68 -2.98
C LEU A 243 -21.90 -11.36 -4.31
N LEU A 244 -21.72 -12.23 -5.31
CA LEU A 244 -22.28 -12.03 -6.65
C LEU A 244 -23.79 -12.28 -6.71
N GLN A 245 -24.34 -13.06 -5.77
CA GLN A 245 -25.77 -13.40 -5.71
C GLN A 245 -26.60 -12.33 -5.01
N ASP A 246 -26.04 -11.63 -4.02
CA ASP A 246 -26.77 -10.62 -3.23
C ASP A 246 -26.41 -9.19 -3.65
N ILE A 247 -27.15 -8.71 -4.66
CA ILE A 247 -27.05 -7.37 -5.25
C ILE A 247 -27.31 -6.26 -4.23
N SER A 248 -28.09 -6.52 -3.19
CA SER A 248 -28.49 -5.52 -2.19
C SER A 248 -27.33 -5.12 -1.26
N LEU A 249 -26.30 -5.95 -1.17
CA LEU A 249 -25.18 -5.71 -0.27
C LEU A 249 -24.30 -4.57 -0.75
N PHE A 250 -24.15 -4.35 -2.06
CA PHE A 250 -23.22 -3.34 -2.59
C PHE A 250 -23.72 -2.61 -3.85
N PRO A 251 -24.82 -1.83 -3.76
CA PRO A 251 -25.39 -1.14 -4.93
C PRO A 251 -24.48 -0.04 -5.51
N TRP A 252 -23.42 0.34 -4.80
CA TRP A 252 -22.52 1.43 -5.17
C TRP A 252 -21.12 0.94 -5.63
N ILE A 253 -20.83 -0.37 -5.61
CA ILE A 253 -19.58 -0.89 -6.16
C ILE A 253 -19.65 -0.79 -7.69
N LYS A 254 -18.74 -0.01 -8.26
CA LYS A 254 -18.63 0.24 -9.70
C LYS A 254 -17.70 -0.75 -10.39
N ARG A 255 -16.66 -1.21 -9.69
CA ARG A 255 -15.65 -2.13 -10.24
C ARG A 255 -15.33 -3.23 -9.24
N LEU A 256 -15.41 -4.48 -9.70
CA LEU A 256 -15.04 -5.66 -8.92
C LEU A 256 -13.95 -6.42 -9.69
N SER A 257 -12.78 -6.60 -9.10
CA SER A 257 -11.69 -7.37 -9.72
C SER A 257 -11.32 -8.54 -8.84
N VAL A 258 -10.92 -9.65 -9.46
CA VAL A 258 -10.54 -10.87 -8.78
C VAL A 258 -9.17 -11.33 -9.28
N SER A 259 -8.24 -11.46 -8.34
CA SER A 259 -6.93 -12.09 -8.57
C SER A 259 -6.87 -13.43 -7.84
N SER A 260 -6.24 -14.43 -8.43
CA SER A 260 -5.99 -15.72 -7.81
C SER A 260 -4.69 -16.31 -8.35
N ARG A 261 -4.04 -17.20 -7.58
CA ARG A 261 -2.97 -18.05 -8.11
C ARG A 261 -3.51 -19.20 -8.94
N GLU A 262 -4.70 -19.67 -8.61
CA GLU A 262 -5.38 -20.76 -9.29
C GLU A 262 -6.21 -20.19 -10.44
N THR A 263 -6.40 -20.95 -11.51
CA THR A 263 -7.20 -20.57 -12.66
C THR A 263 -8.67 -20.45 -12.26
N PRO A 264 -9.25 -19.24 -12.13
CA PRO A 264 -10.62 -19.10 -11.65
C PRO A 264 -11.67 -19.70 -12.60
N LYS A 265 -11.31 -20.03 -13.87
CA LYS A 265 -12.20 -20.74 -14.82
C LYS A 265 -12.60 -22.12 -14.32
N GLU A 266 -11.81 -22.72 -13.44
CA GLU A 266 -12.11 -24.03 -12.84
C GLU A 266 -13.30 -23.97 -11.88
N TYR A 267 -13.64 -22.77 -11.38
CA TYR A 267 -14.56 -22.62 -10.26
C TYR A 267 -15.74 -21.69 -10.54
N LEU A 268 -15.64 -20.84 -11.56
CA LEU A 268 -16.67 -19.89 -11.98
C LEU A 268 -16.91 -20.07 -13.47
N SER A 269 -18.12 -20.51 -13.83
CA SER A 269 -18.49 -20.57 -15.24
C SER A 269 -18.74 -19.15 -15.78
N ARG A 270 -18.50 -18.96 -17.07
CA ARG A 270 -18.75 -17.67 -17.74
C ARG A 270 -20.23 -17.27 -17.66
N GLU A 271 -21.12 -18.25 -17.69
CA GLU A 271 -22.57 -18.07 -17.59
C GLU A 271 -22.99 -17.61 -16.19
N GLU A 272 -22.44 -18.22 -15.13
CA GLU A 272 -22.66 -17.79 -13.74
C GLU A 272 -22.21 -16.35 -13.50
N LEU A 273 -21.05 -15.97 -14.06
CA LEU A 273 -20.57 -14.59 -13.98
C LEU A 273 -21.48 -13.63 -14.74
N ARG A 274 -21.91 -14.01 -15.96
CA ARG A 274 -22.78 -13.17 -16.78
C ARG A 274 -24.17 -12.98 -16.16
N SER A 275 -24.77 -14.04 -15.61
CA SER A 275 -26.08 -13.99 -14.94
C SER A 275 -26.02 -13.16 -13.66
N SER A 276 -24.94 -13.30 -12.88
CA SER A 276 -24.74 -12.49 -11.68
C SER A 276 -24.49 -11.01 -12.03
N MET A 277 -23.78 -10.73 -13.12
CA MET A 277 -23.54 -9.36 -13.58
C MET A 277 -24.79 -8.68 -14.13
N SER A 278 -25.71 -9.40 -14.79
CA SER A 278 -26.99 -8.81 -15.23
C SER A 278 -27.89 -8.35 -14.08
N GLY A 279 -27.67 -8.87 -12.87
CA GLY A 279 -28.40 -8.44 -11.67
C GLY A 279 -27.78 -7.24 -10.95
N LEU A 280 -26.48 -6.98 -11.12
CA LEU A 280 -25.73 -5.93 -10.41
C LEU A 280 -25.86 -4.58 -11.12
N ASN A 281 -27.00 -3.91 -10.97
CA ASN A 281 -27.20 -2.54 -11.46
C ASN A 281 -26.12 -1.60 -10.91
N GLY A 282 -25.23 -1.10 -11.77
CA GLY A 282 -24.15 -0.17 -11.42
C GLY A 282 -22.73 -0.78 -11.39
N LEU A 283 -22.58 -2.09 -11.56
CA LEU A 283 -21.27 -2.72 -11.71
C LEU A 283 -20.84 -2.68 -13.19
N TYR A 284 -19.89 -1.81 -13.52
CA TYR A 284 -19.47 -1.57 -14.91
C TYR A 284 -18.40 -2.54 -15.40
N ARG A 285 -17.67 -3.21 -14.48
CA ARG A 285 -16.52 -4.02 -14.85
C ARG A 285 -16.23 -5.12 -13.84
N ILE A 286 -16.16 -6.37 -14.33
CA ILE A 286 -15.46 -7.47 -13.65
C ILE A 286 -14.16 -7.81 -14.36
N THR A 287 -13.03 -7.72 -13.65
CA THR A 287 -11.74 -8.21 -14.14
C THR A 287 -11.33 -9.41 -13.29
N ALA A 288 -11.63 -10.61 -13.76
CA ALA A 288 -10.96 -11.81 -13.26
C ALA A 288 -9.66 -11.93 -14.05
N GLY A 289 -8.51 -12.24 -13.42
CA GLY A 289 -7.15 -12.17 -14.01
C GLY A 289 -6.83 -12.98 -15.29
N TRP A 290 -7.82 -13.31 -16.11
CA TRP A 290 -7.79 -14.12 -17.33
C TRP A 290 -8.82 -13.68 -18.39
N ASP A 291 -9.82 -12.84 -18.06
CA ASP A 291 -10.76 -12.25 -19.03
C ASP A 291 -11.26 -10.89 -18.51
N MET A 292 -11.15 -9.84 -19.35
CA MET A 292 -11.95 -8.63 -19.14
C MET A 292 -13.34 -8.90 -19.68
N ILE A 293 -14.35 -8.92 -18.80
CA ILE A 293 -15.73 -8.81 -19.26
C ILE A 293 -16.10 -7.34 -19.19
N ASP A 294 -15.89 -6.66 -20.31
CA ASP A 294 -16.39 -5.31 -20.55
C ASP A 294 -17.89 -5.40 -20.83
N LEU A 295 -18.66 -4.52 -20.19
CA LEU A 295 -20.13 -4.46 -20.28
C LEU A 295 -20.61 -3.19 -21.02
N SER A 296 -19.70 -2.51 -21.73
CA SER A 296 -20.04 -1.40 -22.62
C SER A 296 -20.85 -1.83 -23.83
#